data_AF-A0A1Q8LVA0-F1
#
_entry.id   AF-A0A1Q8LVA0-F1
#
_cell.length_a   1.000
_cell.length_b   1.000
_cell.length_c   1.000
_cell.angle_alpha   90.00
_cell.angle_beta   90.00
_cell.angle_gamma   90.00
#
_symmetry.space_group_name_H-M   'P 1'
#
loop_
_entity.id
_entity.type
_entity.pdbx_description
1 polymer ?
#
loop_
_entity_poly.entity_id
_entity_poly.type
_entity_poly.pdbx_seq_one_letter_code
_entity_poly.pdbx_strand_id
1 'polypeptide(L)'
;MSRAYPYRRPPGDVVTIGPWLRLTGDSVDELPLDLPDWDYGTVLHLKRPMRVDGLRAREACGLSAGSAVTLTVVWAAANSSLRGQAWQGPVPAVDGAELEIDFELPGDELGGRLDLETSLILQAAEAGSSATAPSRPGSVLWREVHSVMLQGDAVLFPLAVVDFEQVRYPSGAAWHLELSEDLDSQALGSILLLANKRRPVVTSALENAADPTEADRLVLSTVQSEVVRSLVERAVVDDEFDPANDYAAGTVGALLTSVLVATFPERDLDALRRERKHEPILFTTRIQNATGLLAST
;
A
#
# COMPACT_ATOMS: atom_id res chain seq x y z
N MET A 1 -0.93 21.68 1.42
CA MET A 1 -1.10 22.46 2.67
C MET A 1 0.14 22.27 3.55
N SER A 2 0.80 23.33 4.01
CA SER A 2 1.93 23.16 4.94
C SER A 2 1.39 22.76 6.32
N ARG A 3 1.76 21.57 6.80
CA ARG A 3 1.51 21.18 8.20
C ARG A 3 2.31 22.12 9.10
N ALA A 4 1.63 23.02 9.81
CA ALA A 4 2.23 23.83 10.85
C ALA A 4 2.45 22.94 12.09
N TYR A 5 3.70 22.70 12.46
CA TYR A 5 4.05 21.96 13.67
C TYR A 5 4.02 22.91 14.88
N PRO A 6 3.56 22.45 16.07
CA PRO A 6 3.46 23.30 17.26
C PRO A 6 4.82 23.58 17.93
N TYR A 7 5.93 23.17 17.30
CA TYR A 7 7.30 23.30 17.79
C TYR A 7 8.27 23.54 16.64
N ARG A 8 9.50 23.99 16.96
CA ARG A 8 10.56 24.20 15.98
C ARG A 8 11.07 22.86 15.42
N ARG A 9 11.30 22.83 14.11
CA ARG A 9 11.94 21.72 13.41
C ARG A 9 13.33 22.13 12.94
N PRO A 10 14.28 21.19 12.85
CA PRO A 10 15.58 21.50 12.29
C PRO A 10 15.45 21.70 10.77
N PRO A 11 16.42 22.37 10.13
CA PRO A 11 16.48 22.41 8.69
C PRO A 11 16.68 20.99 8.12
N GLY A 12 16.22 20.74 6.89
CA GLY A 12 16.20 19.39 6.32
C GLY A 12 17.59 18.78 6.10
N ASP A 13 18.61 19.63 5.99
CA ASP A 13 20.02 19.29 5.72
C ASP A 13 20.80 18.84 6.96
N VAL A 14 20.17 18.75 8.14
CA VAL A 14 20.77 18.04 9.29
C VAL A 14 20.79 16.53 9.09
N VAL A 15 20.08 16.04 8.07
CA VAL A 15 20.05 14.64 7.66
C VAL A 15 20.50 14.57 6.20
N THR A 16 21.58 13.85 5.96
CA THR A 16 22.01 13.45 4.62
C THR A 16 21.66 11.98 4.43
N ILE A 17 20.83 11.70 3.42
CA ILE A 17 20.36 10.35 3.09
C ILE A 17 21.14 9.79 1.90
N GLY A 18 21.61 8.55 2.01
CA GLY A 18 21.98 7.73 0.87
C GLY A 18 20.76 7.05 0.22
N PRO A 19 20.97 6.36 -0.92
CA PRO A 19 19.93 5.55 -1.54
C PRO A 19 19.52 4.41 -0.60
N TRP A 20 18.29 3.93 -0.75
CA TRP A 20 17.95 2.61 -0.25
C TRP A 20 18.71 1.58 -1.07
N LEU A 21 19.26 0.58 -0.40
CA LEU A 21 20.01 -0.52 -0.99
C LEU A 21 19.27 -1.82 -0.67
N ARG A 22 19.21 -2.71 -1.65
CA ARG A 22 18.69 -4.07 -1.50
C ARG A 22 19.85 -5.05 -1.56
N LEU A 23 19.90 -5.97 -0.60
CA LEU A 23 20.85 -7.08 -0.62
C LEU A 23 20.17 -8.31 -1.22
N THR A 24 20.78 -8.90 -2.25
CA THR A 24 20.28 -10.11 -2.90
C THR A 24 21.41 -11.12 -3.03
N GLY A 25 21.47 -12.10 -2.12
CA GLY A 25 22.61 -13.01 -2.04
C GLY A 25 23.91 -12.22 -1.76
N ASP A 26 24.82 -12.21 -2.73
CA ASP A 26 26.09 -11.47 -2.64
C ASP A 26 26.06 -10.08 -3.33
N SER A 27 24.94 -9.69 -3.97
CA SER A 27 24.82 -8.38 -4.62
C SER A 27 24.24 -7.32 -3.69
N VAL A 28 24.72 -6.09 -3.86
CA VAL A 28 24.17 -4.88 -3.23
C VAL A 28 23.80 -3.92 -4.34
N ASP A 29 22.51 -3.73 -4.54
CA ASP A 29 21.97 -2.90 -5.62
C ASP A 29 21.15 -1.76 -5.02
N GLU A 30 21.09 -0.61 -5.69
CA GLU A 30 20.13 0.43 -5.31
C GLU A 30 18.70 -0.11 -5.45
N LEU A 31 17.86 0.19 -4.47
CA LEU A 31 16.46 -0.21 -4.48
C LEU A 31 15.73 0.60 -5.57
N PRO A 32 15.23 -0.05 -6.64
CA PRO A 32 14.48 0.66 -7.68
C PRO A 32 13.10 1.08 -7.15
N LEU A 33 12.48 2.03 -7.85
CA LEU A 33 11.10 2.44 -7.55
C LEU A 33 10.06 1.36 -7.90
N ASP A 34 10.43 0.43 -8.79
CA ASP A 34 9.63 -0.73 -9.17
C ASP A 34 10.49 -1.99 -9.08
N LEU A 35 10.01 -3.00 -8.35
CA LEU A 35 10.64 -4.31 -8.25
C LEU A 35 9.81 -5.32 -9.06
N PRO A 36 10.15 -5.57 -10.34
CA PRO A 36 9.36 -6.44 -11.24
C PRO A 36 9.48 -7.94 -10.94
N ASP A 37 10.62 -8.37 -10.40
CA ASP A 37 10.93 -9.79 -10.18
C ASP A 37 10.78 -10.19 -8.70
N TRP A 38 10.02 -9.44 -7.90
CA TRP A 38 9.80 -9.74 -6.49
C TRP A 38 8.67 -10.78 -6.34
N ASP A 39 8.68 -11.61 -5.30
CA ASP A 39 7.58 -12.53 -4.99
C ASP A 39 7.31 -12.58 -3.47
N TYR A 40 6.17 -13.16 -3.06
CA TYR A 40 5.81 -13.26 -1.64
C TYR A 40 6.75 -14.17 -0.83
N GLY A 41 7.55 -15.01 -1.49
CA GLY A 41 8.57 -15.83 -0.83
C GLY A 41 9.87 -15.06 -0.55
N THR A 42 10.03 -13.86 -1.13
CA THR A 42 11.26 -13.08 -1.08
C THR A 42 11.32 -12.21 0.17
N VAL A 43 12.28 -12.49 1.05
CA VAL A 43 12.64 -11.60 2.16
C VAL A 43 13.41 -10.40 1.61
N LEU A 44 12.89 -9.19 1.81
CA LEU A 44 13.57 -7.96 1.40
C LEU A 44 14.58 -7.55 2.48
N HIS A 45 15.87 -7.72 2.19
CA HIS A 45 16.94 -7.18 3.02
C HIS A 45 17.29 -5.76 2.56
N LEU A 46 16.97 -4.77 3.37
CA LEU A 46 17.11 -3.36 3.04
C LEU A 46 18.16 -2.67 3.92
N LYS A 47 19.02 -1.88 3.26
CA LYS A 47 19.99 -1.00 3.91
C LYS A 47 19.83 0.44 3.48
N ARG A 48 20.21 1.36 4.35
CA ARG A 48 20.33 2.78 3.99
C ARG A 48 21.46 3.44 4.78
N PRO A 49 22.56 3.85 4.13
CA PRO A 49 23.56 4.68 4.77
C PRO A 49 23.02 6.10 4.97
N MET A 50 23.27 6.66 6.15
CA MET A 50 22.83 7.99 6.53
C MET A 50 23.92 8.72 7.31
N ARG A 51 23.91 10.05 7.21
CA ARG A 51 24.73 10.93 8.05
C ARG A 51 23.83 11.96 8.73
N VAL A 52 23.95 12.10 10.04
CA VAL A 52 23.10 12.97 10.85
C VAL A 52 23.93 13.95 11.68
N ASP A 53 23.59 15.23 11.59
CA ASP A 53 24.13 16.28 12.45
C ASP A 53 23.32 16.36 13.76
N GLY A 54 23.62 15.45 14.70
CA GLY A 54 22.80 15.21 15.88
C GLY A 54 22.79 16.35 16.92
N LEU A 55 23.87 17.15 17.02
CA LEU A 55 23.88 18.34 17.88
C LEU A 55 23.09 19.46 17.21
N ARG A 56 23.41 19.73 15.94
CA ARG A 56 22.73 20.77 15.15
C ARG A 56 21.22 20.54 15.07
N ALA A 57 20.77 19.29 14.93
CA ALA A 57 19.36 18.94 14.94
C ALA A 57 18.67 19.31 16.27
N ARG A 58 19.33 19.04 17.41
CA ARG A 58 18.81 19.40 18.74
C ARG A 58 18.79 20.91 18.95
N GLU A 59 19.90 21.57 18.65
CA GLU A 59 20.04 23.03 18.79
C GLU A 59 18.99 23.79 17.96
N ALA A 60 18.78 23.39 16.70
CA ALA A 60 17.79 24.01 15.83
C ALA A 60 16.34 23.81 16.32
N CYS A 61 16.07 22.71 17.03
CA CYS A 61 14.79 22.47 17.70
C CYS A 61 14.67 23.19 19.05
N GLY A 62 15.74 23.79 19.56
CA GLY A 62 15.82 24.32 20.92
C GLY A 62 15.83 23.24 22.00
N LEU A 63 16.21 22.01 21.65
CA LEU A 63 16.41 20.90 22.58
C LEU A 63 17.79 21.00 23.23
N SER A 64 17.91 20.55 24.48
CA SER A 64 19.23 20.36 25.09
C SER A 64 19.99 19.22 24.42
N ALA A 65 21.32 19.28 24.45
CA ALA A 65 22.18 18.24 23.87
C ALA A 65 21.93 16.84 24.47
N GLY A 66 21.48 16.78 25.74
CA GLY A 66 21.14 15.53 26.42
C GLY A 66 19.79 14.92 26.01
N SER A 67 18.95 15.64 25.26
CA SER A 67 17.64 15.12 24.86
C SER A 67 17.78 13.87 24.01
N ALA A 68 16.98 12.84 24.29
CA ALA A 68 17.00 11.59 23.56
C ALA A 68 16.26 11.74 22.22
N VAL A 69 17.00 11.60 21.13
CA VAL A 69 16.48 11.64 19.76
C VAL A 69 16.78 10.30 19.11
N THR A 70 15.82 9.80 18.34
CA THR A 70 15.85 8.47 17.76
C THR A 70 15.51 8.56 16.29
N LEU A 71 16.21 7.78 15.48
CA LEU A 71 15.88 7.54 14.08
C LEU A 71 15.05 6.24 14.03
N THR A 72 13.95 6.26 13.28
CA THR A 72 13.11 5.08 13.10
C THR A 72 12.68 4.93 11.66
N VAL A 73 12.52 3.68 11.23
CA VAL A 73 11.90 3.32 9.96
C VAL A 73 10.61 2.58 10.25
N VAL A 74 9.53 3.04 9.64
CA VAL A 74 8.23 2.39 9.67
C VAL A 74 7.86 2.03 8.25
N TRP A 75 7.45 0.79 8.03
CA TRP A 75 7.00 0.31 6.73
C TRP A 75 5.48 0.19 6.71
N ALA A 76 4.87 0.36 5.54
CA ALA A 76 3.47 0.06 5.29
C ALA A 76 3.30 -0.53 3.89
N ALA A 77 2.49 -1.58 3.75
CA ALA A 77 2.17 -2.21 2.47
C ALA A 77 0.69 -2.07 2.12
N ALA A 78 0.40 -1.63 0.89
CA ALA A 78 -0.96 -1.31 0.47
C ALA A 78 -1.89 -2.54 0.40
N ASN A 79 -1.40 -3.67 -0.14
CA ASN A 79 -2.27 -4.84 -0.37
C ASN A 79 -2.52 -5.64 0.91
N SER A 80 -1.53 -5.78 1.79
CA SER A 80 -1.72 -6.48 3.07
C SER A 80 -2.34 -5.58 4.15
N SER A 81 -2.38 -4.26 3.93
CA SER A 81 -2.74 -3.26 4.95
C SER A 81 -1.90 -3.34 6.24
N LEU A 82 -0.77 -4.04 6.18
CA LEU A 82 0.14 -4.21 7.31
C LEU A 82 1.06 -3.00 7.43
N ARG A 83 1.43 -2.70 8.67
CA ARG A 83 2.34 -1.62 9.04
C ARG A 83 3.14 -2.05 10.25
N GLY A 84 4.45 -1.80 10.24
CA GLY A 84 5.33 -2.18 11.34
C GLY A 84 6.52 -1.24 11.51
N GLN A 85 7.13 -1.28 12.69
CA GLN A 85 8.44 -0.67 12.90
C GLN A 85 9.51 -1.61 12.36
N ALA A 86 10.15 -1.23 11.26
CA ALA A 86 11.23 -2.00 10.64
C ALA A 86 12.54 -1.86 11.42
N TRP A 87 12.84 -0.64 11.88
CA TRP A 87 14.13 -0.32 12.48
C TRP A 87 14.04 0.86 13.46
N GLN A 88 14.91 0.84 14.46
CA GLN A 88 15.08 1.93 15.41
C GLN A 88 16.53 2.01 15.91
N GLY A 89 17.07 3.22 15.98
CA GLY A 89 18.40 3.46 16.54
C GLY A 89 18.55 4.85 17.16
N PRO A 90 19.35 4.98 18.24
CA PRO A 90 19.58 6.27 18.87
C PRO A 90 20.39 7.18 17.95
N VAL A 91 20.11 8.48 17.99
CA VAL A 91 20.91 9.50 17.30
C VAL A 91 21.88 10.13 18.29
N PRO A 92 23.19 9.90 18.16
CA PRO A 92 24.18 10.48 19.07
C PRO A 92 24.10 12.01 19.08
N ALA A 93 24.48 12.62 20.20
CA ALA A 93 24.63 14.07 20.30
C ALA A 93 26.02 14.49 19.79
N VAL A 94 26.31 14.17 18.52
CA VAL A 94 27.49 14.63 17.77
C VAL A 94 27.05 14.98 16.35
N ASP A 95 27.78 15.87 15.69
CA ASP A 95 27.53 16.17 14.29
C ASP A 95 28.28 15.22 13.37
N GLY A 96 27.71 14.94 12.20
CA GLY A 96 28.28 14.01 11.25
C GLY A 96 28.29 12.55 11.67
N ALA A 97 27.36 12.13 12.54
CA ALA A 97 27.22 10.74 12.94
C ALA A 97 26.82 9.88 11.73
N GLU A 98 27.62 8.86 11.43
CA GLU A 98 27.29 7.86 10.40
C GLU A 98 26.39 6.79 11.01
N LEU A 99 25.27 6.52 10.36
CA LEU A 99 24.28 5.53 10.76
C LEU A 99 23.97 4.62 9.55
N GLU A 100 23.84 3.33 9.80
CA GLU A 100 23.35 2.37 8.82
C GLU A 100 22.01 1.81 9.32
N ILE A 101 20.96 2.05 8.54
CA ILE A 101 19.71 1.30 8.67
C ILE A 101 19.95 -0.06 8.02
N ASP A 102 19.60 -1.13 8.71
CA ASP A 102 19.76 -2.52 8.26
C ASP A 102 18.64 -3.38 8.87
N PHE A 103 17.74 -3.90 8.05
CA PHE A 103 16.64 -4.78 8.47
C PHE A 103 16.13 -5.67 7.33
N GLU A 104 15.39 -6.70 7.71
CA GLU A 104 14.70 -7.62 6.80
C GLU A 104 13.18 -7.45 6.91
N LEU A 105 12.47 -7.53 5.79
CA LEU A 105 11.02 -7.61 5.74
C LEU A 105 10.59 -8.95 5.11
N PRO A 106 9.83 -9.79 5.84
CA PRO A 106 9.25 -11.02 5.30
C PRO A 106 8.30 -10.71 4.13
N GLY A 107 8.46 -11.39 3.00
CA GLY A 107 7.69 -11.10 1.79
C GLY A 107 6.19 -11.39 1.89
N ASP A 108 5.80 -12.29 2.80
CA ASP A 108 4.41 -12.67 3.08
C ASP A 108 3.61 -11.58 3.82
N GLU A 109 4.30 -10.60 4.41
CA GLU A 109 3.68 -9.42 5.01
C GLU A 109 3.54 -8.24 4.03
N LEU A 110 4.10 -8.37 2.82
CA LEU A 110 4.22 -7.29 1.84
C LEU A 110 3.25 -7.47 0.66
N GLY A 111 3.05 -6.39 -0.10
CA GLY A 111 2.32 -6.46 -1.36
C GLY A 111 1.85 -5.09 -1.86
N GLY A 112 1.85 -4.93 -3.19
CA GLY A 112 1.47 -3.68 -3.84
C GLY A 112 2.52 -2.60 -3.57
N ARG A 113 2.10 -1.41 -3.12
CA ARG A 113 3.03 -0.34 -2.77
C ARG A 113 3.60 -0.54 -1.37
N LEU A 114 4.93 -0.60 -1.25
CA LEU A 114 5.67 -0.54 0.00
C LEU A 114 6.15 0.89 0.27
N ASP A 115 5.65 1.50 1.34
CA ASP A 115 6.09 2.81 1.82
C ASP A 115 7.08 2.64 2.98
N LEU A 116 8.28 3.19 2.85
CA LEU A 116 9.33 3.24 3.88
C LEU A 116 9.42 4.67 4.43
N GLU A 117 8.83 4.91 5.61
CA GLU A 117 8.90 6.19 6.30
C GLU A 117 10.10 6.21 7.25
N THR A 118 11.10 7.05 6.95
CA THR A 118 12.23 7.32 7.84
C THR A 118 11.96 8.61 8.62
N SER A 119 12.03 8.56 9.95
CA SER A 119 11.74 9.73 10.79
C SER A 119 12.76 9.92 11.92
N LEU A 120 13.13 11.17 12.17
CA LEU A 120 13.76 11.58 13.43
C LEU A 120 12.67 11.98 14.42
N ILE A 121 12.65 11.34 15.59
CA ILE A 121 11.67 11.57 16.63
C ILE A 121 12.34 11.93 17.95
N LEU A 122 11.71 12.81 18.72
CA LEU A 122 12.06 13.02 20.12
C LEU A 122 11.54 11.85 20.95
N GLN A 123 12.41 11.18 21.71
CA GLN A 123 12.03 10.14 22.65
C GLN A 123 11.85 10.70 24.07
N ALA A 124 12.74 11.59 24.50
CA ALA A 124 12.64 12.29 25.77
C ALA A 124 13.33 13.65 25.70
N ALA A 125 12.65 14.71 26.14
CA ALA A 125 13.27 16.02 26.31
C ALA A 125 13.98 16.08 27.66
N GLU A 126 15.21 16.59 27.66
CA GLU A 126 15.99 16.81 28.87
C GLU A 126 15.82 18.23 29.42
N ALA A 127 16.17 18.40 30.70
CA ALA A 127 16.18 19.72 31.33
C ALA A 127 17.08 20.70 30.57
N GLY A 128 16.68 21.97 30.51
CA GLY A 128 17.39 23.01 29.75
C GLY A 128 16.94 23.20 28.30
N SER A 129 15.97 22.41 27.82
CA SER A 129 15.31 22.66 26.53
C SER A 129 14.42 23.92 26.58
N SER A 130 14.30 24.62 25.46
CA SER A 130 13.51 25.86 25.37
C SER A 130 12.00 25.60 25.49
N ALA A 131 11.22 26.61 25.90
CA ALA A 131 9.76 26.52 25.98
C ALA A 131 9.07 26.27 24.62
N THR A 132 9.77 26.54 23.51
CA THR A 132 9.28 26.30 22.14
C THR A 132 9.81 25.00 21.53
N ALA A 133 10.56 24.21 22.30
CA ALA A 133 11.09 22.93 21.87
C ALA A 133 9.98 21.86 21.87
N PRO A 134 10.10 20.82 21.02
CA PRO A 134 9.27 19.65 21.17
C PRO A 134 9.48 19.04 22.56
N SER A 135 8.40 18.64 23.23
CA SER A 135 8.44 18.11 24.60
C SER A 135 7.77 16.75 24.74
N ARG A 136 6.94 16.35 23.77
CA ARG A 136 6.22 15.07 23.79
C ARG A 136 7.07 13.98 23.14
N PRO A 137 7.26 12.82 23.79
CA PRO A 137 7.75 11.62 23.12
C PRO A 137 6.96 11.33 21.84
N GLY A 138 7.66 10.97 20.77
CA GLY A 138 7.10 10.78 19.43
C GLY A 138 6.97 12.05 18.59
N SER A 139 7.38 13.23 19.08
CA SER A 139 7.40 14.45 18.27
C SER A 139 8.35 14.28 17.08
N VAL A 140 7.82 14.37 15.86
CA VAL A 140 8.58 14.21 14.62
C VAL A 140 9.34 15.49 14.30
N LEU A 141 10.67 15.39 14.25
CA LEU A 141 11.60 16.48 13.95
C LEU A 141 11.89 16.54 12.45
N TRP A 142 12.05 15.37 11.82
CA TRP A 142 12.32 15.21 10.41
C TRP A 142 11.65 13.94 9.91
N ARG A 143 11.24 13.92 8.64
CA ARG A 143 10.57 12.79 7.99
C ARG A 143 10.89 12.79 6.50
N GLU A 144 11.11 11.60 5.96
CA GLU A 144 11.12 11.31 4.54
C GLU A 144 10.36 9.99 4.30
N VAL A 145 9.74 9.88 3.13
CA VAL A 145 9.03 8.68 2.70
C VAL A 145 9.58 8.28 1.35
N HIS A 146 9.97 7.01 1.23
CA HIS A 146 10.35 6.38 -0.02
C HIS A 146 9.33 5.30 -0.35
N SER A 147 8.80 5.31 -1.57
CA SER A 147 7.77 4.37 -2.01
C SER A 147 8.31 3.49 -3.13
N VAL A 148 8.12 2.18 -3.00
CA VAL A 148 8.49 1.17 -3.98
C VAL A 148 7.27 0.37 -4.37
N MET A 149 7.07 0.13 -5.67
CA MET A 149 6.07 -0.81 -6.15
C MET A 149 6.65 -2.22 -6.09
N LEU A 150 6.08 -3.05 -5.22
CA LEU A 150 6.34 -4.48 -5.19
C LEU A 150 5.42 -5.13 -6.22
N GLN A 151 5.95 -5.33 -7.42
CA GLN A 151 5.34 -6.31 -8.30
C GLN A 151 5.78 -7.65 -7.73
N GLY A 152 4.86 -8.34 -7.06
CA GLY A 152 5.04 -9.76 -6.76
C GLY A 152 5.23 -10.52 -8.08
N ASP A 153 4.89 -11.80 -8.08
CA ASP A 153 4.05 -12.23 -9.19
C ASP A 153 2.82 -11.30 -9.14
N ALA A 154 2.92 -10.12 -9.76
CA ALA A 154 1.83 -9.35 -10.23
C ALA A 154 1.24 -10.31 -11.24
N VAL A 155 0.35 -11.14 -10.72
CA VAL A 155 -0.78 -11.63 -11.44
C VAL A 155 -1.31 -10.40 -12.13
N LEU A 156 -0.87 -10.20 -13.37
CA LEU A 156 -1.49 -9.27 -14.29
C LEU A 156 -2.93 -9.70 -14.25
N PHE A 157 -3.78 -8.84 -13.69
CA PHE A 157 -5.19 -9.13 -13.57
C PHE A 157 -5.66 -9.60 -14.95
N PRO A 158 -6.09 -10.86 -15.11
CA PRO A 158 -6.23 -11.42 -16.45
C PRO A 158 -7.18 -10.57 -17.26
N LEU A 159 -6.69 -10.06 -18.39
CA LEU A 159 -7.39 -9.09 -19.21
C LEU A 159 -7.31 -9.52 -20.67
N ALA A 160 -8.45 -9.46 -21.37
CA ALA A 160 -8.49 -9.62 -22.82
C ALA A 160 -9.35 -8.52 -23.46
N VAL A 161 -8.92 -8.03 -24.62
CA VAL A 161 -9.70 -7.10 -25.43
C VAL A 161 -10.50 -7.88 -26.47
N VAL A 162 -11.83 -7.78 -26.41
CA VAL A 162 -12.76 -8.57 -27.25
C VAL A 162 -13.76 -7.65 -27.94
N ASP A 163 -14.13 -7.94 -29.19
CA ASP A 163 -15.24 -7.26 -29.86
C ASP A 163 -16.57 -7.87 -29.40
N PHE A 164 -17.34 -7.13 -28.59
CA PHE A 164 -18.59 -7.63 -28.02
C PHE A 164 -19.69 -7.89 -29.06
N GLU A 165 -19.56 -7.41 -30.31
CA GLU A 165 -20.48 -7.83 -31.38
C GLU A 165 -20.26 -9.28 -31.86
N GLN A 166 -19.10 -9.85 -31.57
CA GLN A 166 -18.72 -11.19 -32.03
C GLN A 166 -18.93 -12.25 -30.95
N VAL A 167 -19.41 -11.85 -29.78
CA VAL A 167 -19.65 -12.71 -28.61
C VAL A 167 -21.03 -12.42 -28.02
N ARG A 168 -21.42 -13.18 -26.99
CA ARG A 168 -22.76 -13.11 -26.36
C ARG A 168 -23.02 -11.86 -25.50
N TYR A 169 -22.04 -10.97 -25.36
CA TYR A 169 -22.13 -9.82 -24.45
C TYR A 169 -22.80 -8.62 -25.14
N PRO A 170 -23.52 -7.76 -24.39
CA PRO A 170 -24.16 -6.58 -24.99
C PRO A 170 -23.10 -5.67 -25.63
N SER A 171 -23.23 -5.38 -26.93
CA SER A 171 -22.26 -4.56 -27.68
C SER A 171 -22.07 -3.14 -27.12
N GLY A 172 -23.07 -2.65 -26.38
CA GLY A 172 -23.01 -1.37 -25.66
C GLY A 172 -22.26 -1.42 -24.33
N ALA A 173 -22.00 -2.59 -23.75
CA ALA A 173 -21.25 -2.71 -22.49
C ALA A 173 -19.78 -2.34 -22.70
N ALA A 174 -19.13 -1.88 -21.63
CA ALA A 174 -17.74 -1.43 -21.70
C ALA A 174 -16.74 -2.52 -21.30
N TRP A 175 -17.14 -3.39 -20.38
CA TRP A 175 -16.40 -4.56 -19.98
C TRP A 175 -17.36 -5.65 -19.48
N HIS A 176 -16.82 -6.84 -19.28
CA HIS A 176 -17.47 -7.96 -18.59
C HIS A 176 -16.44 -8.69 -17.75
N LEU A 177 -16.81 -9.08 -16.53
CA LEU A 177 -15.95 -9.91 -15.68
C LEU A 177 -16.46 -11.34 -15.73
N GLU A 178 -15.64 -12.25 -16.25
CA GLU A 178 -15.86 -13.69 -16.12
C GLU A 178 -15.24 -14.15 -14.80
N LEU A 179 -15.99 -14.98 -14.07
CA LEU A 179 -15.58 -15.53 -12.79
C LEU A 179 -16.13 -16.95 -12.68
N SER A 180 -15.27 -17.91 -12.30
CA SER A 180 -15.68 -19.29 -12.04
C SER A 180 -16.62 -19.37 -10.84
N GLU A 181 -17.53 -20.34 -10.90
CA GLU A 181 -18.39 -20.66 -9.75
C GLU A 181 -17.66 -21.58 -8.75
N ASP A 182 -16.67 -22.35 -9.21
CA ASP A 182 -15.91 -23.28 -8.39
C ASP A 182 -14.91 -22.54 -7.47
N LEU A 183 -15.15 -22.57 -6.17
CA LEU A 183 -14.35 -21.90 -5.16
C LEU A 183 -12.93 -22.49 -5.02
N ASP A 184 -12.73 -23.75 -5.38
CA ASP A 184 -11.44 -24.45 -5.29
C ASP A 184 -10.62 -24.31 -6.59
N SER A 185 -11.22 -23.77 -7.65
CA SER A 185 -10.53 -23.52 -8.92
C SER A 185 -9.44 -22.45 -8.80
N GLN A 186 -8.37 -22.58 -9.59
CA GLN A 186 -7.28 -21.60 -9.61
C GLN A 186 -7.80 -20.23 -10.08
N ALA A 187 -7.68 -19.21 -9.23
CA ALA A 187 -8.19 -17.87 -9.50
C ALA A 187 -7.67 -17.30 -10.82
N LEU A 188 -6.39 -17.51 -11.16
CA LEU A 188 -5.75 -16.92 -12.35
C LEU A 188 -6.30 -17.44 -13.67
N GLY A 189 -6.77 -18.69 -13.68
CA GLY A 189 -7.48 -19.28 -14.81
C GLY A 189 -8.99 -19.08 -14.76
N SER A 190 -9.49 -18.48 -13.69
CA SER A 190 -10.91 -18.48 -13.31
C SER A 190 -11.49 -17.07 -13.15
N ILE A 191 -10.66 -16.03 -13.30
CA ILE A 191 -11.08 -14.64 -13.39
C ILE A 191 -10.53 -14.05 -14.68
N LEU A 192 -11.38 -13.40 -15.48
CA LEU A 192 -10.96 -12.74 -16.71
C LEU A 192 -11.81 -11.51 -16.95
N LEU A 193 -11.15 -10.35 -17.02
CA LEU A 193 -11.79 -9.12 -17.45
C LEU A 193 -11.73 -9.02 -18.97
N LEU A 194 -12.90 -8.95 -19.58
CA LEU A 194 -13.05 -8.72 -21.00
C LEU A 194 -13.35 -7.24 -21.23
N ALA A 195 -12.43 -6.50 -21.82
CA ALA A 195 -12.65 -5.13 -22.24
C ALA A 195 -13.23 -5.09 -23.66
N ASN A 196 -14.31 -4.34 -23.86
CA ASN A 196 -14.92 -4.23 -25.17
C ASN A 196 -14.08 -3.34 -26.08
N LYS A 197 -13.54 -3.91 -27.17
CA LYS A 197 -12.75 -3.20 -28.19
C LYS A 197 -13.45 -1.96 -28.76
N ARG A 198 -14.78 -1.92 -28.73
CA ARG A 198 -15.59 -0.78 -29.21
C ARG A 198 -15.72 0.36 -28.21
N ARG A 199 -15.12 0.25 -27.03
CA ARG A 199 -15.02 1.32 -26.03
C ARG A 199 -13.56 1.75 -25.85
N PRO A 200 -12.99 2.57 -26.77
CA PRO A 200 -11.58 2.96 -26.73
C PRO A 200 -11.17 3.63 -25.42
N VAL A 201 -12.07 4.40 -24.81
CA VAL A 201 -11.81 5.06 -23.52
C VAL A 201 -11.45 4.06 -22.41
N VAL A 202 -11.99 2.85 -22.45
CA VAL A 202 -11.69 1.79 -21.47
C VAL A 202 -10.45 1.02 -21.88
N THR A 203 -10.35 0.60 -23.14
CA THR A 203 -9.20 -0.19 -23.60
C THR A 203 -7.90 0.60 -23.49
N SER A 204 -7.89 1.89 -23.86
CA SER A 204 -6.71 2.73 -23.75
C SER A 204 -6.33 3.00 -22.29
N ALA A 205 -7.29 3.19 -21.39
CA ALA A 205 -6.99 3.35 -19.97
C ALA A 205 -6.36 2.08 -19.36
N LEU A 206 -6.83 0.90 -19.78
CA LEU A 206 -6.26 -0.40 -19.37
C LEU A 206 -4.87 -0.64 -19.97
N GLU A 207 -4.65 -0.27 -21.24
CA GLU A 207 -3.34 -0.34 -21.90
C GLU A 207 -2.32 0.60 -21.24
N ASN A 208 -2.75 1.79 -20.81
CA ASN A 208 -1.91 2.79 -20.17
C ASN A 208 -1.80 2.62 -18.64
N ALA A 209 -2.23 1.49 -18.07
CA ALA A 209 -2.30 1.32 -16.62
C ALA A 209 -0.95 1.48 -15.89
N ALA A 210 0.18 1.28 -16.59
CA ALA A 210 1.52 1.50 -16.05
C ALA A 210 1.90 2.99 -15.92
N ASP A 211 1.37 3.86 -16.77
CA ASP A 211 1.57 5.31 -16.72
C ASP A 211 0.29 6.06 -17.15
N PRO A 212 -0.73 6.08 -16.27
CA PRO A 212 -2.05 6.57 -16.64
C PRO A 212 -2.14 8.10 -16.61
N THR A 213 -2.83 8.66 -17.61
CA THR A 213 -3.26 10.06 -17.56
C THR A 213 -4.32 10.29 -16.46
N GLU A 214 -4.65 11.54 -16.16
CA GLU A 214 -5.73 11.84 -15.20
C GLU A 214 -7.07 11.23 -15.64
N ALA A 215 -7.39 11.27 -16.94
CA ALA A 215 -8.58 10.65 -17.48
C ALA A 215 -8.54 9.11 -17.34
N ASP A 216 -7.38 8.49 -17.60
CA ASP A 216 -7.20 7.05 -17.44
C ASP A 216 -7.40 6.62 -15.99
N ARG A 217 -6.90 7.41 -15.02
CA ARG A 217 -7.10 7.13 -13.58
C ARG A 217 -8.58 7.09 -13.18
N LEU A 218 -9.42 7.98 -13.74
CA LEU A 218 -10.86 7.96 -13.47
C LEU A 218 -11.54 6.70 -14.03
N VAL A 219 -11.12 6.28 -15.24
CA VAL A 219 -11.63 5.06 -15.87
C VAL A 219 -11.17 3.83 -15.09
N LEU A 220 -9.88 3.74 -14.76
CA LEU A 220 -9.30 2.65 -13.98
C LEU A 220 -9.94 2.54 -12.59
N SER A 221 -10.16 3.67 -11.91
CA SER A 221 -10.88 3.70 -10.63
C SER A 221 -12.29 3.13 -10.76
N THR A 222 -12.99 3.47 -11.85
CA THR A 222 -14.34 2.94 -12.12
C THR A 222 -14.32 1.44 -12.38
N VAL A 223 -13.39 0.97 -13.22
CA VAL A 223 -13.23 -0.46 -13.53
C VAL A 223 -12.87 -1.25 -12.28
N GLN A 224 -11.91 -0.76 -11.49
CA GLN A 224 -11.48 -1.40 -10.24
C GLN A 224 -12.63 -1.49 -9.24
N SER A 225 -13.37 -0.40 -9.03
CA SER A 225 -14.53 -0.38 -8.12
C SER A 225 -15.60 -1.39 -8.55
N GLU A 226 -15.87 -1.50 -9.85
CA GLU A 226 -16.85 -2.44 -10.39
C GLU A 226 -16.39 -3.90 -10.33
N VAL A 227 -15.09 -4.17 -10.51
CA VAL A 227 -14.50 -5.51 -10.30
C VAL A 227 -14.64 -5.92 -8.83
N VAL A 228 -14.23 -5.06 -7.90
CA VAL A 228 -14.37 -5.32 -6.46
C VAL A 228 -15.83 -5.54 -6.10
N ARG A 229 -16.74 -4.69 -6.59
CA ARG A 229 -18.18 -4.86 -6.39
C ARG A 229 -18.66 -6.22 -6.87
N SER A 230 -18.25 -6.67 -8.05
CA SER A 230 -18.67 -7.95 -8.62
C SER A 230 -18.16 -9.15 -7.81
N LEU A 231 -16.93 -9.08 -7.30
CA LEU A 231 -16.33 -10.12 -6.44
C LEU A 231 -17.01 -10.17 -5.06
N VAL A 232 -17.23 -9.01 -4.43
CA VAL A 232 -17.98 -8.90 -3.18
C VAL A 232 -19.40 -9.43 -3.36
N GLU A 233 -20.07 -9.04 -4.45
CA GLU A 233 -21.41 -9.53 -4.79
C GLU A 233 -21.42 -11.06 -4.92
N ARG A 234 -20.46 -11.64 -5.66
CA ARG A 234 -20.31 -13.10 -5.77
C ARG A 234 -20.20 -13.76 -4.38
N ALA A 235 -19.28 -13.27 -3.55
CA ALA A 235 -19.04 -13.82 -2.22
C ALA A 235 -20.26 -13.73 -1.30
N VAL A 236 -21.04 -12.66 -1.40
CA VAL A 236 -22.24 -12.44 -0.60
C VAL A 236 -23.43 -13.29 -1.10
N VAL A 237 -23.57 -13.51 -2.41
CA VAL A 237 -24.65 -14.35 -2.97
C VAL A 237 -24.39 -15.84 -2.76
N ASP A 238 -23.13 -16.26 -2.82
CA ASP A 238 -22.79 -17.67 -2.77
C ASP A 238 -23.05 -18.24 -1.37
N ASP A 239 -24.01 -19.17 -1.26
CA ASP A 239 -24.34 -19.85 -0.02
C ASP A 239 -23.26 -20.89 0.38
N GLU A 240 -22.46 -21.39 -0.58
CA GLU A 240 -21.36 -22.34 -0.33
C GLU A 240 -20.08 -21.64 0.12
N PHE A 241 -19.98 -20.32 -0.10
CA PHE A 241 -18.83 -19.53 0.33
C PHE A 241 -18.90 -19.21 1.83
N ASP A 242 -17.81 -19.54 2.53
CA ASP A 242 -17.57 -19.18 3.93
C ASP A 242 -16.10 -18.74 4.10
N PRO A 243 -15.82 -17.48 4.47
CA PRO A 243 -14.45 -16.99 4.63
C PRO A 243 -13.68 -17.68 5.77
N ALA A 244 -14.36 -18.43 6.65
CA ALA A 244 -13.72 -19.24 7.67
C ALA A 244 -13.17 -20.58 7.14
N ASN A 245 -13.52 -20.97 5.90
CA ASN A 245 -12.95 -22.16 5.25
C ASN A 245 -11.48 -21.92 4.87
N ASP A 246 -10.68 -22.97 4.96
CA ASP A 246 -9.27 -22.98 4.56
C ASP A 246 -9.12 -23.18 3.05
N TYR A 247 -9.40 -22.12 2.29
CA TYR A 247 -9.19 -22.12 0.84
C TYR A 247 -7.70 -22.09 0.52
N ALA A 248 -7.25 -23.00 -0.34
CA ALA A 248 -5.86 -23.02 -0.77
C ALA A 248 -5.45 -21.69 -1.43
N ALA A 249 -4.22 -21.26 -1.17
CA ALA A 249 -3.69 -20.02 -1.75
C ALA A 249 -3.80 -20.05 -3.29
N GLY A 250 -4.27 -18.94 -3.86
CA GLY A 250 -4.46 -18.80 -5.31
C GLY A 250 -5.76 -19.38 -5.87
N THR A 251 -6.68 -19.85 -5.03
CA THR A 251 -8.03 -20.28 -5.44
C THR A 251 -9.03 -19.11 -5.48
N VAL A 252 -10.18 -19.32 -6.10
CA VAL A 252 -11.28 -18.34 -6.12
C VAL A 252 -11.79 -18.05 -4.70
N GLY A 253 -11.94 -19.06 -3.85
CA GLY A 253 -12.34 -18.87 -2.46
C GLY A 253 -11.37 -17.98 -1.69
N ALA A 254 -10.05 -18.22 -1.82
CA ALA A 254 -9.03 -17.38 -1.21
C ALA A 254 -9.06 -15.92 -1.73
N LEU A 255 -9.30 -15.73 -3.03
CA LEU A 255 -9.49 -14.40 -3.62
C LEU A 255 -10.71 -13.68 -3.03
N LEU A 256 -11.87 -14.35 -2.96
CA LEU A 256 -13.10 -13.77 -2.43
C LEU A 256 -12.97 -13.39 -0.94
N THR A 257 -12.33 -14.25 -0.14
CA THR A 257 -12.00 -13.94 1.27
C THR A 257 -11.12 -12.70 1.36
N SER A 258 -10.06 -12.62 0.55
CA SER A 258 -9.14 -11.48 0.56
C SER A 258 -9.84 -10.17 0.18
N VAL A 259 -10.68 -10.20 -0.86
CA VAL A 259 -11.44 -9.02 -1.29
C VAL A 259 -12.45 -8.57 -0.24
N LEU A 260 -13.15 -9.49 0.42
CA LEU A 260 -14.08 -9.15 1.50
C LEU A 260 -13.37 -8.50 2.69
N VAL A 261 -12.27 -9.08 3.17
CA VAL A 261 -11.50 -8.54 4.29
C VAL A 261 -10.94 -7.16 3.96
N ALA A 262 -10.40 -6.98 2.74
CA ALA A 262 -9.88 -5.68 2.30
C ALA A 262 -10.98 -4.62 2.17
N THR A 263 -12.18 -4.99 1.71
CA THR A 263 -13.28 -4.04 1.50
C THR A 263 -14.04 -3.73 2.79
N PHE A 264 -14.17 -4.71 3.70
CA PHE A 264 -14.99 -4.62 4.90
C PHE A 264 -14.31 -5.27 6.12
N PRO A 265 -13.19 -4.70 6.64
CA PRO A 265 -12.38 -5.32 7.68
C PRO A 265 -13.14 -5.51 9.02
N GLU A 266 -14.18 -4.71 9.27
CA GLU A 266 -14.93 -4.72 10.53
C GLU A 266 -16.28 -5.47 10.44
N ARG A 267 -16.57 -6.16 9.34
CA ARG A 267 -17.89 -6.80 9.12
C ARG A 267 -17.78 -8.26 8.76
N ASP A 268 -18.57 -9.08 9.44
CA ASP A 268 -18.75 -10.48 9.07
C ASP A 268 -19.64 -10.65 7.82
N LEU A 269 -19.52 -11.81 7.17
CA LEU A 269 -20.24 -12.14 5.95
C LEU A 269 -21.76 -12.12 6.15
N ASP A 270 -22.26 -12.58 7.29
CA ASP A 270 -23.70 -12.63 7.56
C ASP A 270 -24.31 -11.23 7.68
N ALA A 271 -23.58 -10.27 8.24
CA ALA A 271 -23.97 -8.87 8.29
C ALA A 271 -24.03 -8.27 6.87
N LEU A 272 -23.06 -8.60 6.02
CA LEU A 272 -23.04 -8.17 4.62
C LEU A 272 -24.21 -8.80 3.83
N ARG A 273 -24.50 -10.09 4.03
CA ARG A 273 -25.68 -10.78 3.46
C ARG A 273 -26.99 -10.12 3.90
N ARG A 274 -27.14 -9.81 5.19
CA ARG A 274 -28.32 -9.11 5.73
C ARG A 274 -28.44 -7.70 5.13
N GLU A 275 -27.37 -6.93 5.09
CA GLU A 275 -27.41 -5.57 4.54
C GLU A 275 -27.71 -5.58 3.04
N ARG A 276 -27.08 -6.45 2.26
CA ARG A 276 -27.39 -6.62 0.84
C ARG A 276 -28.86 -6.98 0.60
N LYS A 277 -29.47 -7.76 1.50
CA LYS A 277 -30.89 -8.14 1.41
C LYS A 277 -31.85 -7.02 1.79
N HIS A 278 -31.55 -6.28 2.86
CA HIS A 278 -32.47 -5.29 3.44
C HIS A 278 -32.22 -3.85 2.96
N GLU A 279 -30.97 -3.53 2.63
CA GLU A 279 -30.50 -2.20 2.23
C GLU A 279 -29.54 -2.28 1.01
N PRO A 280 -29.97 -2.89 -0.12
CA PRO A 280 -29.09 -3.14 -1.29
C PRO A 280 -28.45 -1.87 -1.88
N ILE A 281 -29.15 -0.73 -1.78
CA ILE A 281 -28.62 0.56 -2.24
C ILE A 281 -27.49 1.03 -1.32
N LEU A 282 -27.66 0.95 0.00
CA LEU A 282 -26.62 1.33 0.95
C LEU A 282 -25.40 0.41 0.83
N PHE A 283 -25.64 -0.89 0.68
CA PHE A 283 -24.59 -1.88 0.43
C PHE A 283 -23.71 -1.46 -0.76
N THR A 284 -24.33 -1.09 -1.89
CA THR A 284 -23.62 -0.58 -3.07
C THR A 284 -22.85 0.70 -2.77
N THR A 285 -23.45 1.67 -2.06
CA THR A 285 -22.78 2.92 -1.66
C THR A 285 -21.57 2.67 -0.76
N ARG A 286 -21.63 1.68 0.14
CA ARG A 286 -20.50 1.33 0.99
C ARG A 286 -19.33 0.75 0.20
N ILE A 287 -19.60 -0.06 -0.82
CA ILE A 287 -18.55 -0.57 -1.71
C ILE A 287 -17.86 0.60 -2.42
N GLN A 288 -18.63 1.55 -2.97
CA GLN A 288 -18.06 2.75 -3.60
C GLN A 288 -17.13 3.51 -2.64
N ASN A 289 -17.57 3.72 -1.40
CA ASN A 289 -16.78 4.36 -0.36
C ASN A 289 -15.51 3.56 -0.02
N ALA A 290 -15.62 2.23 0.14
CA ALA A 290 -14.49 1.37 0.46
C ALA A 290 -13.44 1.33 -0.66
N THR A 291 -13.88 1.35 -1.92
CA THR A 291 -12.98 1.36 -3.09
C THR A 291 -12.42 2.74 -3.44
N GLY A 292 -12.85 3.81 -2.76
CA GLY A 292 -12.45 5.18 -3.09
C GLY A 292 -12.83 5.58 -4.52
N LEU A 293 -14.01 5.16 -5.00
CA LEU A 293 -14.45 5.42 -6.38
C LEU A 293 -14.35 6.90 -6.71
N LEU A 294 -13.55 7.24 -7.73
CA LEU A 294 -13.28 8.60 -8.21
C LEU A 294 -12.64 9.53 -7.15
N ALA A 295 -12.02 8.99 -6.10
CA ALA A 295 -11.28 9.79 -5.13
C ALA A 295 -9.98 10.32 -5.77
N SER A 296 -9.69 11.60 -5.57
CA SER A 296 -8.40 12.17 -5.95
C SER A 296 -7.33 11.67 -4.98
N THR A 297 -6.39 10.85 -5.46
CA THR A 297 -5.13 10.54 -4.76
C THR A 297 -4.19 11.71 -4.79
#